data_AF-A0A1G9ALS8-F1
#
_entry.id   AF-A0A1G9ALS8-F1
#
_cell.length_a   1.000
_cell.length_b   1.000
_cell.length_c   1.000
_cell.angle_alpha   90.00
_cell.angle_beta   90.00
_cell.angle_gamma   90.00
#
_symmetry.space_group_name_H-M   'P 1'
#
loop_
_entity.id
_entity.type
_entity.pdbx_description
1 polymer ?
#
loop_
_entity_poly.entity_id
_entity_poly.type
_entity_poly.pdbx_seq_one_letter_code
_entity_poly.pdbx_strand_id
1 'polypeptide(L)'
;MIILKTAGWPDESLIRTAGALPGFTAALVGDADDVFWQSEQQVGTYEVFGRTWRHLPTVYDEAFECENVDTSGNVGRRTPAPGMWLWSAATMWFGPDAYRIVDREPLLALPVGSAPKPDGDLVRVDLFRLSDDINSIREAQREFRTWMRYDELEARGDELAASFNDPQIEIEHGDFPNGGIRRVIHWISNGLPSAKSVATSKRVVEFGPNGTQVRDETIEV
;
A
#
# COMPACT_ATOMS: atom_id res chain seq x y z
N MET A 1 4.70 -3.04 -4.42
CA MET A 1 3.58 -3.75 -3.76
C MET A 1 3.66 -5.24 -4.09
N ILE A 2 3.83 -6.09 -3.08
CA ILE A 2 3.88 -7.54 -3.26
C ILE A 2 2.50 -8.09 -2.90
N ILE A 3 1.78 -8.65 -3.88
CA ILE A 3 0.53 -9.40 -3.65
C ILE A 3 0.90 -10.88 -3.68
N LEU A 4 1.01 -11.51 -2.50
CA LEU A 4 1.30 -12.94 -2.40
C LEU A 4 0.01 -13.74 -2.57
N LYS A 5 -0.14 -14.43 -3.71
CA LYS A 5 -1.21 -15.40 -3.94
C LYS A 5 -0.70 -16.79 -3.60
N THR A 6 -0.61 -17.10 -2.31
CA THR A 6 -0.22 -18.43 -1.83
C THR A 6 -1.48 -19.23 -1.46
N ALA A 7 -1.53 -20.51 -1.82
CA ALA A 7 -2.57 -21.45 -1.38
C ALA A 7 -2.43 -21.83 0.13
N GLY A 8 -1.69 -21.01 0.88
CA GLY A 8 -1.40 -21.10 2.30
C GLY A 8 -1.01 -19.72 2.82
N TRP A 9 -0.94 -19.55 4.14
CA TRP A 9 -0.50 -18.28 4.73
C TRP A 9 0.88 -17.88 4.20
N PRO A 10 1.11 -16.61 3.85
CA PRO A 10 2.43 -16.19 3.40
C PRO A 10 3.44 -16.46 4.50
N ASP A 11 4.64 -16.85 4.10
CA ASP A 11 5.77 -17.02 5.00
C ASP A 11 6.05 -15.69 5.70
N GLU A 12 5.79 -15.63 7.01
CA GLU A 12 6.02 -14.42 7.81
C GLU A 12 7.47 -13.97 7.74
N SER A 13 8.42 -14.90 7.55
CA SER A 13 9.83 -14.55 7.40
C SER A 13 10.07 -13.72 6.14
N LEU A 14 9.40 -14.04 5.03
CA LEU A 14 9.49 -13.28 3.79
C LEU A 14 8.94 -11.86 3.99
N ILE A 15 7.81 -11.71 4.69
CA ILE A 15 7.24 -10.38 4.96
C ILE A 15 8.16 -9.55 5.86
N ARG A 16 8.78 -10.17 6.87
CA ARG A 16 9.76 -9.46 7.72
C ARG A 16 10.99 -9.04 6.93
N THR A 17 11.52 -9.93 6.09
CA THR A 17 12.65 -9.60 5.20
C THR A 17 12.28 -8.48 4.24
N ALA A 18 11.08 -8.52 3.64
CA ALA A 18 10.60 -7.46 2.75
C ALA A 18 10.34 -6.14 3.51
N GLY A 19 9.79 -6.21 4.73
CA GLY A 19 9.50 -5.08 5.59
C GLY A 19 10.74 -4.31 6.05
N ALA A 20 11.91 -4.95 6.03
CA ALA A 20 13.20 -4.33 6.29
C ALA A 20 13.80 -3.62 5.07
N LEU A 21 13.22 -3.76 3.88
CA LEU A 21 13.74 -3.12 2.67
C LEU A 21 13.25 -1.66 2.57
N PRO A 22 14.12 -0.71 2.18
CA PRO A 22 13.69 0.64 1.82
C PRO A 22 12.62 0.58 0.72
N GLY A 23 11.56 1.39 0.84
CA GLY A 23 10.46 1.37 -0.12
C GLY A 23 9.30 0.44 0.26
N PHE A 24 9.40 -0.34 1.34
CA PHE A 24 8.30 -1.19 1.77
C PHE A 24 7.16 -0.34 2.38
N THR A 25 6.03 -0.30 1.66
CA THR A 25 4.81 0.38 2.08
C THR A 25 3.95 -0.56 2.93
N ALA A 26 3.35 -1.58 2.30
CA ALA A 26 2.47 -2.51 2.98
C ALA A 26 2.43 -3.89 2.32
N ALA A 27 2.05 -4.88 3.12
CA ALA A 27 1.61 -6.20 2.65
C ALA A 27 0.23 -6.51 3.25
N LEU A 28 -0.63 -7.14 2.45
CA LEU A 28 -2.04 -7.35 2.78
C LEU A 28 -2.42 -8.78 2.41
N VAL A 29 -3.12 -9.46 3.32
CA VAL A 29 -3.61 -10.83 3.15
C VAL A 29 -5.10 -10.84 3.43
N GLY A 30 -5.85 -11.42 2.49
CA GLY A 30 -7.30 -11.56 2.60
C GLY A 30 -7.85 -12.46 1.51
N ASP A 31 -9.16 -12.62 1.46
CA ASP A 31 -9.83 -13.36 0.39
C ASP A 31 -9.80 -12.52 -0.91
N ALA A 32 -9.12 -13.07 -1.92
CA ALA A 32 -8.92 -12.41 -3.21
C ALA A 32 -10.20 -12.35 -4.06
N ASP A 33 -11.11 -13.33 -3.94
CA ASP A 33 -12.40 -13.29 -4.64
C ASP A 33 -13.32 -12.27 -3.96
N ASP A 34 -13.38 -12.29 -2.64
CA ASP A 34 -14.20 -11.35 -1.88
C ASP A 34 -13.81 -9.90 -2.17
N VAL A 35 -12.52 -9.57 -2.05
CA VAL A 35 -12.04 -8.21 -2.31
C VAL A 35 -12.21 -7.81 -3.77
N PHE A 36 -12.10 -8.76 -4.71
CA PHE A 36 -12.36 -8.49 -6.12
C PHE A 36 -13.81 -8.03 -6.31
N TRP A 37 -14.78 -8.79 -5.81
CA TRP A 37 -16.20 -8.44 -5.94
C TRP A 37 -16.64 -7.24 -5.10
N GLN A 38 -15.96 -6.96 -3.99
CA GLN A 38 -16.18 -5.72 -3.24
C GLN A 38 -15.64 -4.49 -3.99
N SER A 39 -14.68 -4.66 -4.91
CA SER A 39 -14.01 -3.56 -5.63
C SER A 39 -14.43 -3.42 -7.10
N GLU A 40 -15.08 -4.42 -7.69
CA GLU A 40 -15.44 -4.42 -9.11
C GLU A 40 -16.54 -3.40 -9.41
N GLN A 41 -16.26 -2.50 -10.35
CA GLN A 41 -17.16 -1.42 -10.75
C GLN A 41 -17.74 -1.67 -12.14
N GLN A 42 -17.09 -2.50 -12.97
CA GLN A 42 -17.50 -2.69 -14.36
C GLN A 42 -18.63 -3.71 -14.47
N VAL A 43 -19.78 -3.24 -14.95
CA VAL A 43 -20.95 -4.08 -15.26
C VAL A 43 -20.59 -5.26 -16.15
N GLY A 44 -19.77 -5.03 -17.19
CA GLY A 44 -19.34 -6.09 -18.11
C GLY A 44 -18.60 -7.24 -17.43
N THR A 45 -17.85 -6.96 -16.35
CA THR A 45 -17.19 -8.02 -15.58
C THR A 45 -18.20 -8.93 -14.88
N TYR A 46 -19.26 -8.37 -14.28
CA TYR A 46 -20.32 -9.17 -13.68
C TYR A 46 -20.98 -10.10 -14.73
N GLU A 47 -21.24 -9.58 -15.93
CA GLU A 47 -21.85 -10.35 -17.02
C GLU A 47 -20.97 -11.50 -17.51
N VAL A 48 -19.66 -11.24 -17.71
CA VAL A 48 -18.68 -12.26 -18.13
C VAL A 48 -18.59 -13.40 -17.12
N PHE A 49 -18.71 -13.10 -15.82
CA PHE A 49 -18.67 -14.10 -14.75
C PHE A 49 -20.06 -14.65 -14.37
N GLY A 50 -21.12 -14.27 -15.09
CA GLY A 50 -22.49 -14.74 -14.83
C GLY A 50 -23.08 -14.30 -13.49
N ARG A 51 -22.59 -13.20 -12.90
CA ARG A 51 -23.12 -12.61 -11.67
C ARG A 51 -24.14 -11.53 -11.98
N THR A 52 -25.19 -11.44 -11.17
CA THR A 52 -26.18 -10.37 -11.31
C THR A 52 -25.68 -9.09 -10.64
N TRP A 53 -25.77 -7.96 -11.33
CA TRP A 53 -25.41 -6.63 -10.82
C TRP A 53 -26.62 -5.71 -10.67
N ARG A 54 -27.77 -6.04 -11.27
CA ARG A 54 -28.96 -5.16 -11.38
C ARG A 54 -29.59 -4.74 -10.04
N HIS A 55 -29.21 -5.38 -8.95
CA HIS A 55 -29.68 -5.09 -7.60
C HIS A 55 -28.69 -4.19 -6.82
N LEU A 56 -27.50 -3.96 -7.38
CA LEU A 56 -26.46 -3.13 -6.80
C LEU A 56 -26.70 -1.66 -7.17
N PRO A 57 -26.30 -0.71 -6.32
CA PRO A 57 -26.30 0.69 -6.67
C PRO A 57 -25.37 0.93 -7.86
N THR A 58 -25.73 1.88 -8.72
CA THR A 58 -24.94 2.27 -9.89
C THR A 58 -24.66 3.76 -9.90
N VAL A 59 -23.57 4.13 -10.56
CA VAL A 59 -23.17 5.49 -10.87
C VAL A 59 -22.88 5.56 -12.37
N TYR A 60 -23.26 6.67 -13.00
CA TYR A 60 -22.93 6.90 -14.41
C TYR A 60 -21.55 7.54 -14.51
N ASP A 61 -20.68 6.94 -15.33
CA ASP A 61 -19.36 7.46 -15.63
C ASP A 61 -19.42 8.26 -16.93
N GLU A 62 -19.36 9.59 -16.81
CA GLU A 62 -19.42 10.50 -17.95
C GLU A 62 -18.22 10.36 -18.89
N ALA A 63 -17.05 9.95 -18.39
CA ALA A 63 -15.83 9.86 -19.20
C ALA A 63 -15.88 8.65 -20.16
N PHE A 64 -16.54 7.58 -19.76
CA PHE A 64 -16.70 6.35 -20.55
C PHE A 64 -18.12 6.13 -21.06
N GLU A 65 -19.04 7.06 -20.78
CA GLU A 65 -20.46 7.04 -21.15
C GLU A 65 -21.18 5.73 -20.75
N CYS A 66 -20.83 5.15 -19.59
CA CYS A 66 -21.35 3.85 -19.16
C CYS A 66 -21.84 3.83 -17.70
N GLU A 67 -22.70 2.85 -17.39
CA GLU A 67 -23.08 2.56 -15.99
C GLU A 67 -22.02 1.69 -15.33
N ASN A 68 -21.55 2.13 -14.16
CA ASN A 68 -20.68 1.38 -13.28
C ASN A 68 -21.41 1.05 -11.98
N VAL A 69 -21.06 -0.08 -11.36
CA VAL A 69 -21.48 -0.43 -10.01
C VAL A 69 -20.82 0.53 -9.03
N ASP A 70 -21.62 1.16 -8.17
CA ASP A 70 -21.11 1.99 -7.08
C ASP A 70 -20.63 1.10 -5.94
N THR A 71 -19.30 1.04 -5.77
CA THR A 71 -18.67 0.28 -4.70
C THR A 71 -18.38 1.12 -3.46
N SER A 72 -18.70 2.42 -3.42
CA SER A 72 -18.32 3.32 -2.32
C SER A 72 -18.73 2.82 -0.94
N GLY A 73 -19.91 2.19 -0.83
CA GLY A 73 -20.45 1.58 0.40
C GLY A 73 -19.86 0.21 0.79
N ASN A 74 -19.01 -0.39 -0.06
CA ASN A 74 -18.41 -1.69 0.19
C ASN A 74 -17.21 -1.57 1.15
N VAL A 75 -17.39 -1.97 2.40
CA VAL A 75 -16.35 -1.86 3.44
C VAL A 75 -15.12 -2.72 3.19
N GLY A 76 -15.24 -3.77 2.36
CA GLY A 76 -14.16 -4.67 1.99
C GLY A 76 -13.40 -4.28 0.72
N ARG A 77 -13.76 -3.16 0.05
CA ARG A 77 -13.14 -2.77 -1.22
C ARG A 77 -11.69 -2.30 -1.07
N ARG A 78 -10.94 -2.41 -2.15
CA ARG A 78 -9.63 -1.78 -2.31
C ARG A 78 -9.79 -0.40 -2.91
N THR A 79 -9.16 0.59 -2.28
CA THR A 79 -8.98 1.91 -2.86
C THR A 79 -7.50 2.10 -3.23
N PRO A 80 -7.17 2.56 -4.45
CA PRO A 80 -5.79 2.85 -4.80
C PRO A 80 -5.27 4.01 -3.96
N ALA A 81 -4.08 3.84 -3.38
CA ALA A 81 -3.28 4.91 -2.80
C ALA A 81 -1.84 4.81 -3.32
N PRO A 82 -1.03 5.87 -3.25
CA PRO A 82 0.33 5.83 -3.75
C PRO A 82 1.17 4.70 -3.12
N GLY A 83 1.56 3.71 -3.91
CA GLY A 83 2.39 2.60 -3.45
C GLY A 83 1.68 1.52 -2.61
N MET A 84 0.36 1.61 -2.34
CA MET A 84 -0.40 0.58 -1.63
C MET A 84 -1.89 0.57 -1.96
N TRP A 85 -2.61 -0.47 -1.53
CA TRP A 85 -4.08 -0.44 -1.50
C TRP A 85 -4.54 -0.09 -0.08
N LEU A 86 -5.49 0.84 0.04
CA LEU A 86 -6.27 0.97 1.26
C LEU A 86 -7.29 -0.17 1.28
N TRP A 87 -7.04 -1.18 2.11
CA TRP A 87 -7.88 -2.37 2.24
C TRP A 87 -7.91 -2.83 3.69
N SER A 88 -9.11 -3.03 4.22
CA SER A 88 -9.33 -3.68 5.52
C SER A 88 -9.17 -5.21 5.36
N ALA A 89 -7.92 -5.66 5.20
CA ALA A 89 -7.60 -7.07 4.96
C ALA A 89 -7.59 -7.88 6.27
N ALA A 90 -7.57 -9.22 6.17
CA ALA A 90 -7.52 -10.12 7.32
C ALA A 90 -6.23 -9.93 8.14
N THR A 91 -5.10 -9.86 7.44
CA THR A 91 -3.80 -9.53 8.04
C THR A 91 -3.10 -8.48 7.21
N MET A 92 -2.50 -7.50 7.88
CA MET A 92 -1.85 -6.35 7.26
C MET A 92 -0.51 -6.09 7.94
N TRP A 93 0.46 -5.66 7.16
CA TRP A 93 1.75 -5.16 7.63
C TRP A 93 1.98 -3.79 7.02
N PHE A 94 2.34 -2.82 7.85
CA PHE A 94 2.61 -1.44 7.45
C PHE A 94 4.06 -1.12 7.76
N GLY A 95 4.84 -0.78 6.74
CA GLY A 95 6.21 -0.34 6.88
C GLY A 95 6.33 1.17 7.00
N PRO A 96 7.58 1.69 7.11
CA PRO A 96 7.86 3.11 7.24
C PRO A 96 7.16 3.98 6.18
N ASP A 97 7.16 3.53 4.92
CA ASP A 97 6.64 4.33 3.80
C ASP A 97 5.11 4.38 3.77
N ALA A 98 4.42 3.42 4.39
CA ALA A 98 2.96 3.51 4.55
C ALA A 98 2.56 4.70 5.43
N TYR A 99 3.43 5.15 6.35
CA TYR A 99 3.11 6.25 7.25
C TYR A 99 3.10 7.63 6.59
N ARG A 100 3.41 7.70 5.29
CA ARG A 100 3.16 8.87 4.44
C ARG A 100 1.69 8.99 4.05
N ILE A 101 0.92 7.92 4.20
CA ILE A 101 -0.49 7.81 3.80
C ILE A 101 -1.39 7.59 5.03
N VAL A 102 -1.02 6.65 5.91
CA VAL A 102 -1.80 6.32 7.11
C VAL A 102 -1.08 6.76 8.38
N ASP A 103 -1.81 7.25 9.36
CA ASP A 103 -1.21 7.64 10.63
C ASP A 103 -0.82 6.40 11.46
N ARG A 104 0.39 6.39 12.00
CA ARG A 104 0.91 5.26 12.79
C ARG A 104 0.23 5.15 14.15
N GLU A 105 -0.07 6.27 14.79
CA GLU A 105 -0.65 6.32 16.13
C GLU A 105 -2.06 5.71 16.17
N PRO A 106 -3.01 6.07 15.27
CA PRO A 106 -4.28 5.37 15.15
C PRO A 106 -4.12 3.88 14.86
N LEU A 107 -3.16 3.50 14.02
CA LEU A 107 -2.89 2.11 13.71
C LEU A 107 -2.47 1.31 14.95
N LEU A 108 -1.66 1.89 15.84
CA LEU A 108 -1.25 1.28 17.12
C LEU A 108 -2.35 1.27 18.18
N ALA A 109 -3.31 2.19 18.08
CA ALA A 109 -4.43 2.32 19.00
C ALA A 109 -5.72 1.64 18.51
N LEU A 110 -5.60 0.73 17.54
CA LEU A 110 -6.74 0.10 16.88
C LEU A 110 -7.68 -0.60 17.89
N PRO A 111 -9.00 -0.30 17.89
CA PRO A 111 -9.94 -0.88 18.84
C PRO A 111 -10.43 -2.28 18.47
N VAL A 112 -10.12 -2.74 17.25
CA VAL A 112 -10.59 -4.00 16.67
C VAL A 112 -9.47 -4.93 16.27
N GLY A 113 -9.80 -6.22 16.19
CA GLY A 113 -8.85 -7.28 15.88
C GLY A 113 -7.90 -7.56 17.04
N SER A 114 -6.75 -8.16 16.71
CA SER A 114 -5.68 -8.34 17.69
C SER A 114 -4.91 -7.04 17.87
N ALA A 115 -4.44 -6.80 19.11
CA ALA A 115 -3.56 -5.67 19.40
C ALA A 115 -2.40 -5.62 18.38
N PRO A 116 -2.16 -4.45 17.75
CA PRO A 116 -1.09 -4.28 16.79
C PRO A 116 0.25 -4.72 17.38
N LYS A 117 1.03 -5.48 16.61
CA LYS A 117 2.35 -5.97 17.04
C LYS A 117 3.44 -5.14 16.35
N PRO A 118 4.06 -4.18 17.05
CA PRO A 118 5.22 -3.49 16.51
C PRO A 118 6.41 -4.45 16.45
N ASP A 119 7.11 -4.44 15.32
CA ASP A 119 8.37 -5.16 15.08
C ASP A 119 9.36 -4.19 14.41
N GLY A 120 10.07 -3.42 15.24
CA GLY A 120 10.79 -2.24 14.76
C GLY A 120 9.84 -1.21 14.18
N ASP A 121 10.06 -0.81 12.93
CA ASP A 121 9.23 0.16 12.21
C ASP A 121 8.01 -0.48 11.50
N LEU A 122 7.96 -1.82 11.47
CA LEU A 122 6.85 -2.57 10.93
C LEU A 122 5.72 -2.66 11.96
N VAL A 123 4.49 -2.41 11.56
CA VAL A 123 3.30 -2.68 12.38
C VAL A 123 2.48 -3.76 11.71
N ARG A 124 2.25 -4.87 12.43
CA ARG A 124 1.34 -5.93 12.01
C ARG A 124 -0.02 -5.78 12.68
N VAL A 125 -1.08 -5.91 11.89
CA VAL A 125 -2.46 -5.97 12.34
C VAL A 125 -3.08 -7.30 11.88
N ASP A 126 -3.62 -8.08 12.82
CA ASP A 126 -4.46 -9.24 12.54
C ASP A 126 -5.92 -8.82 12.82
N LEU A 127 -6.67 -8.43 11.79
CA LEU A 127 -7.99 -7.81 11.92
C LEU A 127 -9.11 -8.83 12.14
N PHE A 128 -9.14 -9.90 11.34
CA PHE A 128 -10.09 -11.00 11.42
C PHE A 128 -9.47 -12.28 10.83
N ARG A 129 -10.11 -13.44 11.01
CA ARG A 129 -9.72 -14.68 10.35
C ARG A 129 -10.59 -14.92 9.12
N LEU A 130 -10.02 -15.51 8.07
CA LEU A 130 -10.77 -15.88 6.87
C LEU A 130 -11.87 -16.91 7.12
N SER A 131 -11.83 -17.61 8.26
CA SER A 131 -12.85 -18.56 8.68
C SER A 131 -14.00 -17.95 9.48
N ASP A 132 -13.90 -16.67 9.84
CA ASP A 132 -14.95 -15.98 10.60
C ASP A 132 -16.19 -15.81 9.71
N ASP A 133 -17.37 -15.64 10.32
CA ASP A 133 -18.57 -15.42 9.54
C ASP A 133 -18.54 -14.07 8.82
N ILE A 134 -19.23 -14.00 7.68
CA ILE A 134 -19.16 -12.83 6.79
C ILE A 134 -19.65 -11.54 7.46
N ASN A 135 -20.58 -11.61 8.40
CA ASN A 135 -21.09 -10.41 9.07
C ASN A 135 -20.04 -9.85 10.04
N SER A 136 -19.39 -10.71 10.83
CA SER A 136 -18.26 -10.33 11.69
C SER A 136 -17.10 -9.77 10.87
N ILE A 137 -16.79 -10.35 9.71
CA ILE A 137 -15.76 -9.83 8.78
C ILE A 137 -16.14 -8.40 8.34
N ARG A 138 -17.38 -8.18 7.88
CA ARG A 138 -17.83 -6.86 7.43
C ARG A 138 -17.86 -5.81 8.54
N GLU A 139 -18.20 -6.21 9.75
CA GLU A 139 -18.14 -5.33 10.93
C GLU A 139 -16.70 -4.91 11.23
N ALA A 140 -15.77 -5.86 11.33
CA ALA A 140 -14.35 -5.55 11.53
C ALA A 140 -13.77 -4.67 10.41
N GLN A 141 -14.15 -4.95 9.14
CA GLN A 141 -13.74 -4.14 8.00
C GLN A 141 -14.25 -2.71 8.08
N ARG A 142 -15.52 -2.53 8.46
CA ARG A 142 -16.15 -1.22 8.64
C ARG A 142 -15.44 -0.43 9.74
N GLU A 143 -15.26 -1.04 10.91
CA GLU A 143 -14.63 -0.39 12.05
C GLU A 143 -13.19 0.04 11.74
N PHE A 144 -12.40 -0.84 11.11
CA PHE A 144 -11.05 -0.50 10.68
C PHE A 144 -11.04 0.64 9.65
N ARG A 145 -11.90 0.56 8.63
CA ARG A 145 -12.00 1.58 7.57
C ARG A 145 -12.36 2.95 8.14
N THR A 146 -13.33 2.99 9.06
CA THR A 146 -13.75 4.22 9.75
C THR A 146 -12.65 4.74 10.67
N TRP A 147 -12.04 3.88 11.49
CA TRP A 147 -10.99 4.28 12.42
C TRP A 147 -9.77 4.87 11.72
N MET A 148 -9.35 4.25 10.62
CA MET A 148 -8.24 4.72 9.79
C MET A 148 -8.64 5.80 8.78
N ARG A 149 -9.91 6.21 8.76
CA ARG A 149 -10.45 7.29 7.91
C ARG A 149 -10.15 7.08 6.42
N TYR A 150 -10.25 5.85 5.93
CA TYR A 150 -9.87 5.50 4.55
C TYR A 150 -10.65 6.26 3.48
N ASP A 151 -11.92 6.62 3.73
CA ASP A 151 -12.70 7.43 2.79
C ASP A 151 -12.12 8.84 2.63
N GLU A 152 -11.54 9.41 3.70
CA GLU A 152 -10.88 10.71 3.63
C GLU A 152 -9.53 10.63 2.93
N LEU A 153 -8.79 9.54 3.14
CA LEU A 153 -7.54 9.26 2.42
C LEU A 153 -7.79 9.09 0.93
N GLU A 154 -8.87 8.40 0.56
CA GLU A 154 -9.32 8.26 -0.82
C GLU A 154 -9.62 9.60 -1.47
N ALA A 155 -10.38 10.47 -0.79
CA ALA A 155 -10.70 11.80 -1.29
C ALA A 155 -9.46 12.69 -1.48
N ARG A 156 -8.35 12.38 -0.79
CA ARG A 156 -7.05 13.06 -0.92
C ARG A 156 -6.09 12.34 -1.87
N GLY A 157 -6.56 11.36 -2.65
CA GLY A 157 -5.73 10.53 -3.52
C GLY A 157 -4.77 11.32 -4.42
N ASP A 158 -5.24 12.39 -5.06
CA ASP A 158 -4.42 13.24 -5.93
C ASP A 158 -3.34 14.03 -5.17
N GLU A 159 -3.69 14.57 -3.99
CA GLU A 159 -2.75 15.26 -3.10
C GLU A 159 -1.65 14.30 -2.64
N LEU A 160 -2.05 13.10 -2.20
CA LEU A 160 -1.13 12.04 -1.80
C LEU A 160 -0.25 11.63 -2.97
N ALA A 161 -0.81 11.43 -4.17
CA ALA A 161 -0.05 11.06 -5.37
C ALA A 161 0.98 12.13 -5.76
N ALA A 162 0.63 13.41 -5.70
CA ALA A 162 1.56 14.51 -5.94
C ALA A 162 2.75 14.48 -4.97
N SER A 163 2.53 14.15 -3.69
CA SER A 163 3.61 14.01 -2.71
C SER A 163 4.57 12.83 -3.01
N PHE A 164 4.11 11.82 -3.76
CA PHE A 164 4.94 10.68 -4.18
C PHE A 164 5.74 10.97 -5.45
N ASN A 165 5.31 11.93 -6.27
CA ASN A 165 6.08 12.42 -7.43
C ASN A 165 7.28 13.29 -7.02
N ASP A 166 7.43 13.56 -5.72
CA ASP A 166 8.58 14.24 -5.14
C ASP A 166 9.32 13.31 -4.15
N PRO A 167 10.03 12.29 -4.66
CA PRO A 167 10.53 11.20 -3.84
C PRO A 167 11.64 11.64 -2.88
N GLN A 168 11.66 11.07 -1.67
CA GLN A 168 12.81 11.16 -0.76
C GLN A 168 13.90 10.15 -1.12
N ILE A 169 13.53 9.06 -1.81
CA ILE A 169 14.43 8.03 -2.29
C ILE A 169 14.12 7.73 -3.75
N GLU A 170 15.11 7.80 -4.62
CA GLU A 170 15.02 7.32 -6.01
C GLU A 170 15.90 6.08 -6.18
N ILE A 171 15.43 5.12 -6.96
CA ILE A 171 16.20 3.93 -7.32
C ILE A 171 16.38 3.94 -8.83
N GLU A 172 17.63 4.03 -9.26
CA GLU A 172 18.00 3.93 -10.67
C GLU A 172 18.60 2.54 -10.94
N HIS A 173 18.25 1.97 -12.09
CA HIS A 173 18.82 0.73 -12.59
C HIS A 173 19.56 1.01 -13.89
N GLY A 174 20.74 0.42 -14.06
CA GLY A 174 21.56 0.59 -15.26
C GLY A 174 23.03 0.30 -15.00
N ASP A 175 23.84 0.35 -16.04
CA ASP A 175 25.28 0.16 -15.93
C ASP A 175 25.95 1.48 -15.54
N PHE A 176 26.57 1.51 -14.36
CA PHE A 176 27.20 2.71 -13.81
C PHE A 176 28.74 2.62 -13.87
N PRO A 177 29.45 3.76 -13.88
CA PRO A 177 30.91 3.79 -14.09
C PRO A 177 31.75 2.97 -13.09
N ASN A 178 31.21 2.67 -11.90
CA ASN A 178 31.94 1.94 -10.86
C ASN A 178 31.57 0.44 -10.82
N GLY A 179 30.92 -0.06 -11.87
CA GLY A 179 30.46 -1.45 -11.96
C GLY A 179 29.17 -1.71 -11.18
N GLY A 180 28.46 -0.66 -10.75
CA GLY A 180 27.13 -0.77 -10.18
C GLY A 180 26.07 -1.10 -11.23
N ILE A 181 25.05 -1.85 -10.81
CA ILE A 181 23.83 -2.10 -11.58
C ILE A 181 22.60 -1.37 -11.02
N ARG A 182 22.75 -0.77 -9.83
CA ARG A 182 21.69 -0.09 -9.09
C ARG A 182 22.25 1.09 -8.31
N ARG A 183 21.57 2.23 -8.34
CA ARG A 183 21.82 3.37 -7.45
C ARG A 183 20.61 3.63 -6.57
N VAL A 184 20.86 3.90 -5.31
CA VAL A 184 19.86 4.42 -4.36
C VAL A 184 20.26 5.85 -4.05
N ILE A 185 19.37 6.79 -4.37
CA ILE A 185 19.57 8.22 -4.20
C ILE A 185 18.68 8.67 -3.06
N HIS A 186 19.26 9.11 -1.96
CA HIS A 186 18.55 9.72 -0.84
C HIS A 186 18.63 11.24 -0.98
N TRP A 187 17.49 11.90 -1.05
CA TRP A 187 17.38 13.36 -1.09
C TRP A 187 17.41 13.91 0.35
N ILE A 188 18.27 14.90 0.60
CA ILE A 188 18.60 15.37 1.95
C ILE A 188 18.51 16.90 2.02
N SER A 189 17.88 17.41 3.07
CA SER A 189 17.87 18.83 3.43
C SER A 189 18.16 18.98 4.91
N ASN A 190 19.08 19.87 5.28
CA ASN A 190 19.51 20.07 6.68
C ASN A 190 19.94 18.78 7.40
N GLY A 191 20.54 17.84 6.66
CA GLY A 191 21.00 16.55 7.21
C GLY A 191 19.90 15.49 7.42
N LEU A 192 18.66 15.78 7.05
CA LEU A 192 17.52 14.85 7.16
C LEU A 192 16.99 14.45 5.78
N PRO A 193 16.40 13.25 5.63
CA PRO A 193 15.65 12.88 4.43
C PRO A 193 14.60 13.93 4.10
N SER A 194 14.58 14.37 2.85
CA SER A 194 13.69 15.43 2.38
C SER A 194 13.21 15.11 0.97
N ALA A 195 12.13 15.77 0.55
CA ALA A 195 11.62 15.60 -0.80
C ALA A 195 12.60 16.18 -1.83
N LYS A 196 12.71 15.56 -3.01
CA LYS A 196 13.65 15.94 -4.06
C LYS A 196 13.59 17.43 -4.44
N SER A 197 12.40 18.03 -4.47
CA SER A 197 12.17 19.43 -4.84
C SER A 197 12.73 20.45 -3.86
N VAL A 198 12.97 20.05 -2.60
CA VAL A 198 13.45 20.93 -1.51
C VAL A 198 14.76 20.43 -0.89
N ALA A 199 15.37 19.40 -1.47
CA ALA A 199 16.65 18.87 -1.03
C ALA A 199 17.79 19.80 -1.41
N THR A 200 18.71 20.05 -0.48
CA THR A 200 19.93 20.83 -0.73
C THR A 200 21.09 19.92 -1.15
N SER A 201 21.00 18.63 -0.86
CA SER A 201 21.98 17.63 -1.25
C SER A 201 21.32 16.30 -1.54
N LYS A 202 22.05 15.38 -2.18
CA LYS A 202 21.66 13.99 -2.36
C LYS A 202 22.80 13.06 -2.01
N ARG A 203 22.50 11.97 -1.28
CA ARG A 203 23.43 10.86 -1.05
C ARG A 203 23.17 9.75 -2.07
N VAL A 204 24.17 9.41 -2.87
CA VAL A 204 24.08 8.39 -3.92
C VAL A 204 24.88 7.17 -3.49
N VAL A 205 24.19 6.05 -3.29
CA VAL A 205 24.82 4.76 -2.97
C VAL A 205 24.67 3.83 -4.17
N GLU A 206 25.79 3.37 -4.72
CA GLU A 206 25.85 2.49 -5.88
C GLU A 206 26.11 1.06 -5.44
N PHE A 207 25.36 0.10 -5.99
CA PHE A 207 25.45 -1.32 -5.68
C PHE A 207 25.77 -2.14 -6.93
N GLY A 208 26.74 -3.05 -6.81
CA GLY A 208 27.10 -4.03 -7.83
C GLY A 208 26.11 -5.19 -7.94
N PRO A 209 26.34 -6.13 -8.88
CA PRO A 209 25.43 -7.25 -9.17
C PRO A 209 25.05 -8.12 -7.98
N ASN A 210 25.98 -8.27 -7.03
CA ASN A 210 25.79 -9.10 -5.83
C ASN A 210 25.24 -8.30 -4.64
N GLY A 211 24.76 -7.08 -4.85
CA GLY A 211 24.27 -6.20 -3.78
C GLY A 211 25.39 -5.57 -2.93
N THR A 212 26.66 -5.73 -3.32
CA THR A 212 27.79 -5.08 -2.65
C THR A 212 27.81 -3.59 -2.97
N GLN A 213 27.97 -2.74 -1.96
CA GLN A 213 28.18 -1.30 -2.16
C GLN A 213 29.53 -1.06 -2.86
N VAL A 214 29.50 -0.37 -4.00
CA VAL A 214 30.69 -0.03 -4.80
C VAL A 214 31.01 1.46 -4.80
N ARG A 215 30.05 2.32 -4.40
CA ARG A 215 30.25 3.76 -4.21
C ARG A 215 29.24 4.32 -3.21
N ASP A 216 29.64 5.36 -2.48
CA ASP A 216 28.79 6.17 -1.62
C ASP A 216 29.33 7.59 -1.59
N GLU A 217 28.52 8.54 -2.03
CA GLU A 217 28.89 9.95 -2.11
C GLU A 217 27.72 10.87 -1.79
N THR A 218 28.03 12.09 -1.36
CA THR A 218 27.05 13.16 -1.17
C THR A 218 27.34 14.29 -2.16
N ILE A 219 26.31 14.77 -2.84
CA ILE A 219 26.38 15.75 -3.92
C ILE A 219 25.42 16.90 -3.57
N GLU A 220 25.90 18.14 -3.52
CA GLU A 220 25.04 19.33 -3.39
C GLU A 220 24.18 19.52 -4.66
N VAL A 221 22.94 19.95 -4.48
CA VAL A 221 21.91 20.05 -5.53
C VAL A 221 21.68 21.50 -5.94
#